data_AF-A0AAU4BYL4-F1
#
_entry.id   AF-A0AAU4BYL4-F1
#
_cell.length_a   1.000
_cell.length_b   1.000
_cell.length_c   1.000
_cell.angle_alpha   90.00
_cell.angle_beta   90.00
_cell.angle_gamma   90.00
#
_symmetry.space_group_name_H-M   'P 1'
#
loop_
_entity.id
_entity.type
_entity.pdbx_description
1 polymer ?
#
loop_
_entity_poly.entity_id
_entity_poly.type
_entity_poly.pdbx_seq_one_letter_code
_entity_poly.pdbx_strand_id
1 'polypeptide(L)'
;MLLPPTPARLIEQQITTGRSRAALGPLATSEHPELLLLAQPASRPRSPEALSGQLMRRGLPTIAARNTALFGMAGELPPIIISDLFGVHRNTATRWAALAQDSWAGYLAVLNSEAAGR
;
A
#
# COMPACT_ATOMS: atom_id res chain seq x y z
N MET A 1 -15.78 1.06 1.66
CA MET A 1 -14.64 2.01 1.62
C MET A 1 -14.48 2.50 0.19
N LEU A 2 -14.29 3.81 -0.01
CA LEU A 2 -13.99 4.35 -1.34
C LEU A 2 -12.50 4.08 -1.63
N LEU A 3 -12.20 3.23 -2.60
CA LEU A 3 -10.83 3.00 -3.04
C LEU A 3 -10.36 4.19 -3.88
N PRO A 4 -9.11 4.69 -3.74
CA PRO A 4 -8.62 5.76 -4.59
C PRO A 4 -8.71 5.38 -6.08
N PRO A 5 -8.93 6.35 -6.98
CA PRO A 5 -9.30 6.07 -8.37
C PRO A 5 -8.22 5.31 -9.13
N THR A 6 -6.95 5.60 -8.87
CA THR A 6 -5.81 4.94 -9.54
C THR A 6 -5.74 3.44 -9.22
N PRO A 7 -5.65 2.99 -7.95
CA PRO A 7 -5.68 1.58 -7.63
C PRO A 7 -7.00 0.91 -8.04
N ALA A 8 -8.15 1.61 -7.97
CA ALA A 8 -9.41 1.07 -8.47
C ALA A 8 -9.32 0.67 -9.96
N ARG A 9 -8.84 1.59 -10.80
CA ARG A 9 -8.62 1.30 -12.22
C ARG A 9 -7.62 0.16 -12.45
N LEU A 10 -6.54 0.12 -11.68
CA LEU A 10 -5.53 -0.96 -11.80
C LEU A 10 -6.11 -2.32 -11.41
N ILE A 11 -6.96 -2.39 -10.38
CA ILE A 11 -7.64 -3.62 -9.98
C ILE A 11 -8.60 -4.07 -11.07
N GLU A 12 -9.40 -3.16 -11.64
CA GLU A 12 -10.30 -3.47 -12.76
C GLU A 12 -9.55 -4.01 -13.97
N GLN A 13 -8.43 -3.37 -14.33
CA GLN A 13 -7.54 -3.84 -15.40
C GLN A 13 -6.96 -5.22 -15.09
N GLN A 14 -6.58 -5.48 -13.83
CA GLN A 14 -6.04 -6.75 -13.38
C GLN A 14 -7.09 -7.87 -13.39
N ILE A 15 -8.34 -7.58 -12.99
CA ILE A 15 -9.45 -8.53 -13.06
C ILE A 15 -9.74 -8.89 -14.53
N THR A 16 -9.74 -7.89 -15.41
CA THR A 16 -10.03 -8.08 -16.84
C THR A 16 -8.93 -8.86 -17.55
N THR A 17 -7.66 -8.51 -17.32
CA THR A 17 -6.50 -9.09 -18.05
C THR A 17 -5.95 -10.35 -17.39
N GLY A 18 -5.97 -10.41 -16.06
CA GLY A 18 -5.39 -11.49 -15.26
C GLY A 18 -6.14 -12.81 -15.41
N ARG A 19 -7.46 -12.76 -15.62
CA ARG A 19 -8.29 -13.93 -15.94
C ARG A 19 -7.91 -14.57 -17.27
N SER A 20 -7.47 -13.80 -18.27
CA SER A 20 -7.05 -14.32 -19.58
C SER A 20 -5.66 -14.97 -19.58
N ARG A 21 -4.79 -14.66 -18.60
CA ARG A 21 -3.42 -15.19 -18.51
C ARG A 21 -3.33 -16.52 -17.74
N ALA A 22 -4.43 -16.98 -17.15
CA ALA A 22 -4.60 -18.37 -16.76
C ALA A 22 -4.78 -19.18 -18.04
N ALA A 23 -3.67 -19.66 -18.63
CA ALA A 23 -3.68 -20.41 -19.89
C ALA A 23 -4.39 -21.77 -19.79
N LEU A 24 -4.66 -22.23 -18.57
CA LEU A 24 -5.65 -23.25 -18.28
C LEU A 24 -6.96 -22.49 -18.07
N GLY A 25 -7.95 -22.69 -18.95
CA GLY A 25 -9.27 -22.08 -18.83
C GLY A 25 -9.85 -22.23 -17.41
N PRO A 26 -10.93 -21.49 -17.07
CA PRO A 26 -11.45 -21.46 -15.71
C PRO A 26 -11.50 -22.89 -15.17
N LEU A 27 -10.73 -23.16 -14.11
CA LEU A 27 -10.79 -24.43 -13.42
C LEU A 27 -12.21 -24.51 -12.89
N ALA A 28 -13.08 -25.12 -13.68
CA ALA A 28 -14.43 -25.44 -13.30
C ALA A 28 -14.30 -26.21 -11.99
N THR A 29 -14.90 -25.67 -10.93
CA THR A 29 -14.96 -26.31 -9.61
C THR A 29 -13.63 -26.32 -8.84
N SER A 30 -13.11 -25.14 -8.50
CA SER A 30 -12.21 -25.02 -7.36
C SER A 30 -12.88 -24.17 -6.29
N GLU A 31 -13.08 -24.75 -5.12
CA GLU A 31 -13.53 -24.14 -3.84
C GLU A 31 -12.51 -23.08 -3.33
N HIS A 32 -11.85 -22.37 -4.23
CA HIS A 32 -10.75 -21.46 -3.95
C HIS A 32 -11.16 -20.03 -4.35
N PRO A 33 -10.97 -19.04 -3.46
CA PRO A 33 -11.36 -17.67 -3.73
C PRO A 33 -10.64 -17.16 -4.98
N GLU A 34 -11.34 -16.47 -5.88
CA GLU A 34 -10.78 -15.85 -7.07
C GLU A 34 -9.60 -14.93 -6.69
N LEU A 35 -8.37 -15.42 -6.86
CA LEU A 35 -7.17 -14.70 -6.44
C LEU A 35 -6.84 -13.59 -7.45
N LEU A 36 -6.69 -12.36 -6.97
CA LEU A 36 -6.31 -11.22 -7.81
C LEU A 36 -4.89 -11.33 -8.38
N LEU A 37 -3.97 -11.96 -7.64
CA LEU A 37 -2.55 -12.06 -7.96
C LEU A 37 -2.12 -13.53 -8.04
N LEU A 38 -2.09 -14.06 -9.27
CA LEU A 38 -1.76 -15.46 -9.55
C LEU A 38 -0.26 -15.69 -9.72
N ALA A 39 0.23 -16.82 -9.20
CA ALA A 39 1.53 -17.38 -9.50
C ALA A 39 1.54 -18.04 -10.90
N GLN A 40 2.64 -18.70 -11.25
CA GLN A 40 2.70 -19.65 -12.37
C GLN A 40 3.06 -21.03 -11.78
N PRO A 41 2.26 -22.09 -12.03
CA PRO A 41 0.96 -22.09 -12.72
C PRO A 41 -0.11 -21.25 -11.98
N ALA A 42 -1.11 -20.77 -12.73
CA ALA A 42 -2.11 -19.78 -12.33
C ALA A 42 -3.16 -20.28 -11.30
N SER A 43 -2.87 -21.36 -10.58
CA SER A 43 -3.73 -21.97 -9.55
C SER A 43 -3.31 -21.62 -8.13
N ARG A 44 -2.16 -20.95 -7.95
CA ARG A 44 -1.59 -20.66 -6.62
C ARG A 44 -1.49 -19.15 -6.37
N PRO A 45 -1.65 -18.67 -5.11
CA PRO A 45 -1.29 -17.31 -4.76
C PRO A 45 0.16 -17.01 -5.09
N ARG A 46 0.41 -15.79 -5.57
CA ARG A 46 1.76 -15.31 -5.83
C ARG A 46 2.54 -15.18 -4.51
N SER A 47 3.79 -15.66 -4.48
CA SER A 47 4.68 -15.45 -3.32
C SER A 47 4.84 -13.94 -3.04
N PRO A 48 4.59 -13.48 -1.80
CA PRO A 48 4.80 -12.09 -1.40
C PRO A 48 6.24 -11.62 -1.58
N GLU A 49 7.21 -12.50 -1.31
CA GLU A 49 8.65 -12.22 -1.42
C GLU A 49 9.05 -12.04 -2.88
N ALA A 50 8.60 -12.96 -3.75
CA ALA A 50 8.86 -12.89 -5.18
C ALA A 50 8.22 -11.64 -5.81
N LEU A 51 7.00 -11.30 -5.39
CA LEU A 51 6.32 -10.08 -5.83
C LEU A 51 7.03 -8.83 -5.34
N SER A 52 7.40 -8.78 -4.05
CA SER A 52 8.16 -7.67 -3.47
C SER A 52 9.49 -7.46 -4.17
N GLY A 53 10.22 -8.54 -4.46
CA GLY A 53 11.46 -8.49 -5.24
C GLY A 53 11.26 -8.01 -6.67
N GLN A 54 10.15 -8.39 -7.33
CA GLN A 54 9.80 -7.86 -8.65
C GLN A 54 9.51 -6.36 -8.61
N LEU A 55 8.76 -5.91 -7.59
CA LEU A 55 8.45 -4.49 -7.41
C LEU A 55 9.73 -3.68 -7.10
N MET A 56 10.64 -4.19 -6.25
CA MET A 56 11.95 -3.58 -6.01
C MET A 56 12.71 -3.33 -7.32
N ARG A 57 12.80 -4.36 -8.19
CA ARG A 57 13.53 -4.25 -9.46
C ARG A 57 12.93 -3.22 -10.41
N ARG A 58 11.68 -2.80 -10.18
CA ARG A 58 10.99 -1.75 -10.93
C ARG A 58 10.98 -0.40 -10.21
N GLY A 59 11.76 -0.24 -9.14
CA GLY A 59 11.83 1.00 -8.37
C GLY A 59 10.60 1.24 -7.48
N LEU A 60 9.85 0.19 -7.15
CA LEU A 60 8.66 0.26 -6.31
C LEU A 60 8.93 -0.42 -4.96
N PRO A 61 9.59 0.28 -4.01
CA PRO A 61 9.90 -0.27 -2.71
C PRO A 61 8.65 -0.49 -1.86
N THR A 62 8.13 -1.72 -1.75
CA THR A 62 6.91 -2.08 -1.00
C THR A 62 6.87 -1.57 0.43
N ILE A 63 7.94 -1.75 1.22
CA ILE A 63 7.99 -1.28 2.61
C ILE A 63 8.04 0.25 2.69
N ALA A 64 8.90 0.90 1.87
CA ALA A 64 8.99 2.35 1.87
C ALA A 64 7.67 2.98 1.40
N ALA A 65 7.06 2.47 0.32
CA ALA A 65 5.78 2.90 -0.18
C ALA A 65 4.66 2.74 0.87
N ARG A 66 4.65 1.62 1.61
CA ARG A 66 3.73 1.41 2.73
C ARG A 66 3.93 2.45 3.82
N ASN A 67 5.17 2.68 4.25
CA ASN A 67 5.48 3.67 5.28
C ASN A 67 5.08 5.07 4.83
N THR A 68 5.41 5.48 3.60
CA THR A 68 5.02 6.78 3.04
C THR A 68 3.51 6.96 3.02
N ALA A 69 2.75 5.95 2.56
CA ALA A 69 1.29 6.00 2.57
C ALA A 69 0.75 6.13 4.01
N LEU A 70 1.29 5.34 4.95
CA LEU A 70 0.90 5.41 6.36
C LEU A 70 1.21 6.79 6.98
N PHE A 71 2.38 7.37 6.72
CA PHE A 71 2.73 8.70 7.22
C PHE A 71 1.82 9.79 6.64
N GLY A 72 1.50 9.72 5.35
CA GLY A 72 0.53 10.64 4.74
C GLY A 72 -0.82 10.57 5.44
N MET A 73 -1.34 9.35 5.69
CA MET A 73 -2.62 9.16 6.38
C MET A 73 -2.55 9.49 7.88
N ALA A 74 -1.40 9.31 8.52
CA ALA A 74 -1.19 9.63 9.93
C ALA A 74 -1.19 11.12 10.25
N GLY A 75 -0.97 11.98 9.24
CA GLY A 75 -1.17 13.42 9.34
C GLY A 75 -2.65 13.84 9.28
N GLU A 76 -3.52 13.01 8.70
CA GLU A 76 -4.90 13.37 8.37
C GLU A 76 -5.94 12.68 9.26
N LEU A 77 -5.62 11.50 9.83
CA LEU A 77 -6.56 10.67 10.55
C LEU A 77 -6.18 10.48 12.04
N PRO A 78 -7.16 10.43 12.96
CA PRO A 78 -6.90 10.06 14.35
C PRO A 78 -6.28 8.65 14.48
N PRO A 79 -5.37 8.42 15.46
CA PRO A 79 -4.69 7.13 15.66
C PRO A 79 -5.62 5.93 15.80
N ILE A 80 -6.82 6.12 16.36
CA ILE A 80 -7.82 5.05 16.50
C ILE A 80 -8.34 4.57 15.14
N ILE A 81 -8.55 5.48 14.19
CA ILE A 81 -9.00 5.15 12.83
C ILE A 81 -7.88 4.45 12.06
N ILE A 82 -6.63 4.90 12.23
CA ILE A 82 -5.45 4.27 11.63
C ILE A 82 -5.26 2.83 12.15
N SER A 83 -5.43 2.64 13.46
CA SER A 83 -5.32 1.33 14.10
C SER A 83 -6.33 0.34 13.52
N ASP A 84 -7.58 0.77 13.38
CA ASP A 84 -8.67 -0.03 12.80
C ASP A 84 -8.44 -0.29 11.31
N LEU A 85 -8.11 0.74 10.54
CA LEU A 85 -7.94 0.67 9.09
C LEU A 85 -6.76 -0.23 8.66
N PHE A 86 -5.63 -0.16 9.36
CA PHE A 86 -4.42 -0.89 8.99
C PHE A 86 -4.15 -2.13 9.83
N GLY A 87 -5.04 -2.44 10.78
CA GLY A 87 -4.88 -3.58 11.70
C GLY A 87 -3.59 -3.50 12.54
N VAL A 88 -3.16 -2.29 12.90
CA VAL A 88 -1.97 -2.06 13.73
C VAL A 88 -2.36 -1.75 15.17
N HIS A 89 -1.49 -2.08 16.11
CA HIS A 89 -1.73 -1.79 17.53
C HIS A 89 -1.90 -0.27 17.77
N ARG A 90 -2.84 0.12 18.64
CA ARG A 90 -3.16 1.54 18.92
C ARG A 90 -1.92 2.37 19.27
N ASN A 91 -1.06 1.85 20.15
CA ASN A 91 0.20 2.53 20.52
C ASN A 91 1.14 2.75 19.32
N THR A 92 1.14 1.84 18.34
CA THR A 92 1.92 1.99 17.11
C THR A 92 1.35 3.11 16.25
N ALA A 93 0.03 3.18 16.12
CA ALA A 93 -0.64 4.27 15.41
C ALA A 93 -0.38 5.63 16.08
N THR A 94 -0.40 5.71 17.42
CA THR A 94 -0.06 6.94 18.16
C THR A 94 1.37 7.39 17.88
N ARG A 95 2.34 6.47 17.88
CA ARG A 95 3.74 6.77 17.59
C ARG A 95 3.92 7.28 16.15
N TRP A 96 3.23 6.67 15.20
CA TRP A 96 3.29 7.11 13.80
C TRP A 96 2.65 8.48 13.59
N ALA A 97 1.53 8.77 14.26
CA ALA A 97 0.92 10.10 14.21
C ALA A 97 1.85 11.18 14.82
N ALA A 98 2.50 10.89 15.95
CA ALA A 98 3.48 11.80 16.54
C ALA A 98 4.64 12.06 15.57
N LEU A 99 5.20 11.02 14.97
CA LEU A 99 6.29 11.14 14.01
C LEU A 99 5.88 11.85 12.70
N ALA A 100 4.63 11.67 12.25
CA ALA A 100 4.08 12.39 11.10
C ALA A 100 4.00 13.90 11.38
N GLN A 101 3.52 14.30 12.55
CA GLN A 101 3.44 15.72 12.96
C GLN A 101 4.83 16.33 13.20
N ASP A 102 5.73 15.61 13.85
CA ASP A 102 7.10 16.06 14.14
C ASP A 102 7.92 16.28 12.85
N SER A 103 7.72 15.43 11.83
CA SER A 103 8.37 15.58 10.53
C SER A 103 8.03 16.89 9.81
N TRP A 104 6.82 17.42 10.03
CA TRP A 104 6.39 18.71 9.48
C TRP A 104 6.95 19.89 10.28
N ALA A 105 6.96 19.78 11.61
CA ALA A 105 7.47 20.84 12.49
C ALA A 105 8.96 21.13 12.24
N GLY A 106 9.79 20.09 12.13
CA GLY A 106 11.22 20.25 11.82
C GLY A 106 11.47 20.89 10.46
N TYR A 107 10.73 20.45 9.43
CA TYR A 107 10.84 21.03 8.08
C TYR A 107 10.41 22.50 8.04
N LEU A 108 9.28 22.85 8.68
CA LEU A 108 8.81 24.23 8.75
C LEU A 108 9.76 25.15 9.53
N ALA A 109 10.42 24.65 10.58
CA ALA A 109 11.42 25.41 11.31
C ALA A 109 12.63 25.77 10.43
N VAL A 110 13.12 24.82 9.64
CA VAL A 110 14.19 25.06 8.65
C VAL A 110 13.74 26.08 7.60
N LEU A 111 12.56 25.88 7.02
CA LEU A 111 12.00 26.79 6.01
C LEU A 111 11.83 28.23 6.54
N ASN A 112 11.33 28.38 7.77
CA ASN A 112 11.20 29.69 8.41
C ASN A 112 12.56 30.34 8.71
N SER A 113 13.57 29.54 9.09
CA SER A 113 14.93 30.04 9.33
C SER A 113 15.60 30.54 8.04
N GLU A 114 15.34 29.88 6.91
CA GLU A 114 15.81 30.32 5.58
C GLU A 114 15.06 31.55 5.06
N ALA A 115 13.78 31.71 5.44
CA ALA A 115 12.99 32.90 5.10
C ALA A 115 13.39 34.13 5.94
N ALA A 116 13.78 33.95 7.21
CA ALA A 116 14.20 35.03 8.10
C ALA A 116 15.65 35.51 7.86
N GLY A 117 16.44 34.75 7.09
CA GLY A 117 17.80 35.10 6.69
C GLY A 117 17.92 35.85 5.35
N ARG A 118 16.80 36.25 4.75
CA ARG A 118 16.72 37.08 3.53
C ARG A 118 16.02 38.40 3.84
#